data_AF-A0A1B7W2J0-F1
#
_entry.id   AF-A0A1B7W2J0-F1
#
_cell.length_a   1.000
_cell.length_b   1.000
_cell.length_c   1.000
_cell.angle_alpha   90.00
_cell.angle_beta   90.00
_cell.angle_gamma   90.00
#
_symmetry.space_group_name_H-M   'P 1'
#
loop_
_entity.id
_entity.type
_entity.pdbx_description
1 polymer ?
#
loop_
_entity_poly.entity_id
_entity_poly.type
_entity_poly.pdbx_seq_one_letter_code
_entity_poly.pdbx_strand_id
1 'polypeptide(L)' 'DKLETALTQLVYELQNPTLTLATTGTTSSGKSTLVNLLCGAEIVPVAVSEMSAGAVTIEYNTEKSLIIHETPGALW' A
#
# COMPACT_ATOMS: atom_id res chain seq x y z
N ASP A 1 27.08 -15.69 3.29
CA ASP A 1 25.62 -15.93 3.28
C ASP A 1 24.76 -14.70 3.05
N LYS A 2 24.91 -13.55 3.74
CA LYS A 2 24.11 -12.32 3.47
C LYS A 2 24.11 -11.85 2.00
N LEU A 3 25.24 -12.01 1.31
CA LEU A 3 25.37 -11.66 -0.10
C LEU A 3 24.47 -12.53 -1.00
N GLU A 4 24.40 -13.83 -0.70
CA GLU A 4 23.60 -14.77 -1.47
C GLU A 4 22.11 -14.45 -1.31
N THR A 5 21.65 -14.17 -0.09
CA THR A 5 20.28 -13.72 0.17
C THR A 5 19.92 -12.45 -0.58
N ALA A 6 20.81 -11.44 -0.57
CA ALA A 6 20.58 -10.19 -1.30
C ALA A 6 20.51 -10.42 -2.81
N LEU A 7 21.35 -11.31 -3.35
CA LEU A 7 21.36 -11.64 -4.78
C LEU A 7 20.07 -12.37 -5.20
N THR A 8 19.62 -13.33 -4.40
CA THR A 8 18.34 -14.02 -4.64
C THR A 8 17.16 -13.05 -4.61
N GLN A 9 17.12 -12.15 -3.63
CA GLN A 9 16.08 -11.12 -3.54
C GLN A 9 16.07 -10.21 -4.78
N LEU A 10 17.24 -9.77 -5.24
CA LEU A 10 17.35 -8.89 -6.40
C LEU A 10 16.90 -9.58 -7.69
N VAL A 11 17.26 -10.86 -7.88
CA VAL A 11 16.78 -11.65 -9.03
C VAL A 11 15.26 -11.81 -8.98
N TYR A 12 14.68 -12.05 -7.81
CA TYR A 12 13.24 -12.15 -7.63
C TYR A 12 12.52 -10.85 -8.01
N GLU A 13 13.02 -9.70 -7.54
CA GLU A 13 12.44 -8.38 -7.86
C GLU A 13 12.54 -8.06 -9.36
N LEU A 14 13.64 -8.43 -10.03
CA LEU A 14 13.80 -8.26 -11.47
C LEU A 14 12.81 -9.12 -12.28
N GLN A 15 12.46 -10.30 -11.78
CA GLN A 15 11.48 -11.19 -12.41
C GLN A 15 10.03 -10.75 -12.14
N ASN A 16 9.79 -9.99 -11.08
CA ASN A 16 8.46 -9.56 -10.63
C ASN A 16 8.43 -8.04 -10.47
N PRO A 17 8.44 -7.27 -11.57
CA PRO A 17 8.47 -5.81 -11.51
C PRO A 17 7.21 -5.26 -10.84
N THR A 18 7.39 -4.42 -9.83
CA THR A 18 6.29 -3.76 -9.10
C THR A 18 6.04 -2.37 -9.66
N LEU A 19 4.80 -2.08 -10.07
CA LEU A 19 4.35 -0.73 -10.39
C LEU A 19 3.81 -0.07 -9.12
N THR A 20 4.50 0.95 -8.61
CA THR A 20 4.05 1.72 -7.44
C THR A 20 3.33 3.00 -7.88
N LEU A 21 2.07 3.16 -7.46
CA LEU A 21 1.28 4.36 -7.69
C LEU A 21 1.07 5.10 -6.37
N ALA A 22 1.59 6.32 -6.27
CA ALA A 22 1.34 7.21 -5.13
C ALA A 22 0.20 8.18 -5.49
N THR A 23 -0.93 8.09 -4.79
CA THR A 23 -2.02 9.06 -4.91
C THR A 23 -1.94 10.08 -3.77
N THR A 24 -2.03 11.36 -4.10
CA THR A 24 -2.01 12.46 -3.13
C THR A 24 -3.15 13.44 -3.42
N GLY A 25 -3.61 14.15 -2.39
CA GLY A 25 -4.74 15.08 -2.50
C GLY A 25 -5.50 15.21 -1.20
N THR A 26 -6.29 16.28 -1.09
CA THR A 26 -7.14 16.55 0.09
C THR A 26 -8.20 15.47 0.30
N THR A 27 -8.80 15.43 1.49
CA THR A 27 -9.95 14.59 1.77
C THR A 27 -11.05 14.84 0.73
N SER A 28 -11.78 13.78 0.33
CA SER A 28 -12.81 13.83 -0.71
C SER A 28 -12.33 14.09 -2.16
N SER A 29 -11.02 14.12 -2.43
CA SER A 29 -10.50 14.29 -3.82
C SER A 29 -10.64 13.04 -4.72
N GLY A 30 -11.25 11.96 -4.23
CA GLY A 30 -11.49 10.74 -5.02
C GLY A 30 -10.36 9.70 -5.02
N LYS A 31 -9.36 9.80 -4.12
CA LYS A 31 -8.22 8.86 -4.05
C LYS A 31 -8.67 7.40 -3.89
N SER A 32 -9.53 7.12 -2.90
CA SER A 32 -10.05 5.75 -2.66
C SER A 32 -10.83 5.21 -3.86
N THR A 33 -11.61 6.08 -4.52
CA THR A 33 -12.36 5.72 -5.74
C THR A 33 -11.43 5.30 -6.87
N LEU A 34 -10.35 6.05 -7.11
CA LEU A 34 -9.35 5.71 -8.12
C LEU A 34 -8.66 4.38 -7.81
N VAL A 35 -8.25 4.18 -6.55
CA VAL A 35 -7.61 2.93 -6.12
C VAL A 35 -8.55 1.74 -6.34
N ASN A 36 -9.80 1.83 -5.90
CA ASN A 36 -10.78 0.76 -6.10
C ASN A 36 -11.06 0.46 -7.58
N LEU A 37 -11.09 1.50 -8.43
CA LEU A 37 -11.23 1.34 -9.87
C LEU A 37 -10.04 0.57 -10.47
N LEU A 38 -8.81 0.93 -10.10
CA LEU A 38 -7.60 0.25 -10.58
C LEU A 38 -7.52 -1.20 -10.10
N CYS A 39 -7.99 -1.47 -8.89
CA CYS A 39 -8.05 -2.82 -8.34
C CYS A 39 -9.24 -3.64 -8.86
N GLY A 40 -10.23 -3.01 -9.51
CA GLY A 40 -11.48 -3.66 -9.91
C GLY A 40 -12.32 -4.17 -8.74
N ALA A 41 -12.06 -3.69 -7.53
CA ALA A 41 -12.67 -4.16 -6.28
C ALA A 41 -12.69 -3.04 -5.24
N GLU A 42 -13.65 -3.11 -4.31
CA GLU A 42 -13.73 -2.17 -3.19
C GLU A 42 -12.74 -2.59 -2.08
N ILE A 43 -11.49 -2.15 -2.18
CA ILE A 43 -10.39 -2.51 -1.28
C ILE A 43 -10.17 -1.44 -0.21
N VAL A 44 -10.31 -0.17 -0.57
CA VAL A 44 -10.16 0.98 0.34
C VAL A 44 -11.54 1.55 0.66
N PRO A 45 -11.83 1.89 1.94
CA PRO A 45 -13.08 2.53 2.29
C PRO A 45 -13.27 3.85 1.55
N VAL A 46 -14.45 4.02 0.94
CA VAL A 46 -14.89 5.26 0.30
C VAL A 46 -15.85 5.98 1.26
N ALA A 47 -15.36 6.43 2.41
CA ALA A 47 -16.16 7.17 3.39
C ALA A 47 -15.98 8.69 3.19
N VAL A 48 -17.11 9.42 3.26
CA VAL A 48 -17.16 10.90 3.24
C VAL A 48 -16.87 11.49 4.63
N SER A 49 -16.96 10.66 5.67
CA SER A 49 -16.49 10.99 7.01
C SER A 49 -14.97 10.93 7.03
N GLU A 50 -14.32 11.99 7.49
CA GLU A 50 -12.87 12.05 7.66
C GLU A 50 -12.37 10.79 8.38
N MET A 51 -11.67 9.92 7.65
CA MET A 51 -10.94 8.81 8.24
C MET A 51 -9.57 8.75 7.59
N SER A 52 -8.57 8.74 8.49
CA SER A 52 -7.13 8.56 8.33
C SER A 52 -6.33 9.67 7.65
N ALA A 53 -5.65 10.48 8.49
CA ALA A 53 -4.37 11.11 8.17
C ALA A 53 -3.23 10.07 8.22
N GLY A 54 -3.36 8.97 7.47
CA GLY A 54 -2.41 7.85 7.48
C GLY A 54 -2.04 7.44 6.06
N ALA A 55 -0.79 7.03 5.86
CA ALA A 55 -0.37 6.38 4.61
C ALA A 55 -0.94 4.95 4.57
N VAL A 56 -1.50 4.57 3.43
CA VAL A 56 -1.99 3.21 3.18
C VAL A 56 -1.25 2.66 1.96
N THR A 57 -0.66 1.49 2.13
CA THR A 57 0.01 0.75 1.06
C THR A 57 -0.83 -0.49 0.75
N ILE A 58 -1.05 -0.77 -0.54
CA ILE A 58 -1.76 -1.96 -1.01
C ILE A 58 -0.80 -2.73 -1.89
N GLU A 59 -0.57 -3.99 -1.53
CA GLU A 59 0.33 -4.89 -2.24
C GLU A 59 -0.42 -6.17 -2.60
N TYR A 60 -0.07 -6.76 -3.74
CA TYR A 60 -0.62 -8.04 -4.15
C TYR A 60 -0.06 -9.16 -3.27
N ASN A 61 -0.94 -10.05 -2.81
CA ASN A 61 -0.57 -11.26 -2.09
C ASN A 61 -1.59 -12.37 -2.39
N THR A 62 -1.17 -13.62 -2.35
CA THR A 62 -2.06 -14.78 -2.49
C THR A 62 -3.00 -14.92 -1.30
N GLU A 63 -2.60 -14.43 -0.12
CA GLU A 63 -3.41 -14.42 1.10
C GLU A 63 -3.76 -12.99 1.51
N LYS A 64 -4.95 -12.82 2.11
CA LYS A 64 -5.39 -11.52 2.63
C LYS A 64 -4.77 -11.29 4.01
N SER A 65 -4.07 -10.17 4.17
CA SER A 65 -3.50 -9.74 5.44
C SER A 65 -3.68 -8.23 5.65
N LEU A 66 -3.68 -7.80 6.91
CA LEU A 66 -3.69 -6.39 7.31
C LEU A 66 -2.58 -6.18 8.34
N ILE A 67 -1.65 -5.28 8.03
CA ILE A 67 -0.53 -4.93 8.90
C ILE A 67 -0.71 -3.47 9.31
N ILE A 68 -0.82 -3.23 10.61
CA ILE A 68 -0.85 -1.88 11.18
C ILE A 68 0.52 -1.65 11.82
N HIS A 69 1.33 -0.79 11.21
CA HIS A 69 2.62 -0.42 11.76
C HIS A 69 2.43 0.53 12.95
N GLU A 70 3.17 0.26 14.04
CA GLU A 70 3.32 1.26 15.10
C GLU A 70 3.95 2.53 14.53
N THR A 71 3.58 3.68 15.07
CA THR A 71 4.19 4.97 14.73
C THR A 71 5.15 5.37 15.87
N PRO A 72 6.45 5.08 15.76
CA PRO A 72 7.39 5.36 16.85
C PRO A 72 7.44 6.87 17.14
N GLY A 73 7.25 7.24 18.40
CA GLY A 73 7.26 8.65 18.82
C GLY A 73 5.97 9.42 18.54
N ALA A 74 4.84 8.73 18.30
CA ALA A 74 3.52 9.34 18.31
C ALA A 74 3.26 10.12 19.62
N LEU A 75 2.87 11.39 19.50
CA LEU A 75 2.51 12.28 20.62
C LEU A 75 0.99 12.42 20.83
N TRP A 76 0.20 11.68 20.05
CA TRP A 76 -1.26 11.73 20.01
C TRP A 76 -1.91 10.69 20.92
#